data_AF-A0A6M8WBW0-F1
#
_entry.id   AF-A0A6M8WBW0-F1
#
_cell.length_a   1.000
_cell.length_b   1.000
_cell.length_c   1.000
_cell.angle_alpha   90.00
_cell.angle_beta   90.00
_cell.angle_gamma   90.00
#
_symmetry.space_group_name_H-M   'P 1'
#
loop_
_entity.id
_entity.type
_entity.pdbx_description
1 polymer ?
#
loop_
_entity_poly.entity_id
_entity_poly.type
_entity_poly.pdbx_seq_one_letter_code
_entity_poly.pdbx_strand_id
1 'polypeptide(L)'
;MPRLEQMGVLSVVDGNAIARYVELWVEWQTALAFVRKHGSTYPIKDGNGKVKSLGQFPQVASVHKLSLALSRLEAEFGLTPSARSRINVTLRPKEELSDPKGYFAAG
;
A
#
# COMPACT_ATOMS: atom_id res chain seq x y z
N MET A 1 -2.04 23.80 6.98
CA MET A 1 -1.02 22.82 7.42
C MET A 1 -0.02 22.62 6.28
N PRO A 2 1.00 23.47 6.15
CA PRO A 2 1.82 23.50 4.94
C PRO A 2 3.09 22.67 5.15
N ARG A 3 3.07 21.39 4.79
CA ARG A 3 4.28 20.55 4.59
C ARG A 3 4.08 19.40 3.60
N LEU A 4 3.01 19.42 2.79
CA LEU A 4 2.69 18.37 1.82
C LEU A 4 2.84 18.83 0.35
N GLU A 5 3.18 20.09 0.10
CA GLU A 5 3.18 20.69 -1.25
C GLU A 5 4.51 20.56 -2.04
N GLN A 6 5.57 19.98 -1.46
CA GLN A 6 6.90 19.98 -2.10
C GLN A 6 7.24 18.77 -2.99
N MET A 7 6.28 17.87 -3.24
CA MET A 7 6.41 16.83 -4.27
C MET A 7 5.21 16.92 -5.22
N GLY A 8 5.28 17.84 -6.19
CA GLY A 8 4.25 18.15 -7.18
C GLY A 8 3.87 17.03 -8.17
N VAL A 9 3.94 15.77 -7.75
CA VAL A 9 3.49 14.58 -8.49
C VAL A 9 2.44 13.78 -7.68
N LEU A 10 2.26 14.05 -6.38
CA LEU A 10 1.42 13.23 -5.49
C LEU A 10 -0.10 13.55 -5.51
N SER A 11 -0.54 14.78 -5.80
CA SER A 11 -1.89 15.21 -5.37
C SER A 11 -3.10 14.59 -6.10
N VAL A 12 -2.95 14.07 -7.32
CA VAL A 12 -4.05 13.44 -8.07
C VAL A 12 -3.91 11.92 -8.13
N VAL A 13 -2.68 11.41 -8.12
CA VAL A 13 -2.37 9.98 -8.17
C VAL A 13 -2.79 9.29 -6.85
N ASP A 14 -2.62 9.95 -5.70
CA ASP A 14 -2.97 9.38 -4.40
C ASP A 14 -4.49 9.22 -4.22
N GLY A 15 -5.32 10.15 -4.71
CA GLY A 15 -6.77 10.05 -4.56
C GLY A 15 -7.37 8.83 -5.26
N ASN A 16 -6.94 8.59 -6.50
CA ASN A 16 -7.39 7.42 -7.27
C ASN A 16 -6.81 6.10 -6.71
N ALA A 17 -5.55 6.12 -6.24
CA ALA A 17 -4.94 4.96 -5.60
C ALA A 17 -5.67 4.57 -4.30
N ILE A 18 -6.04 5.55 -3.47
CA ILE A 18 -6.79 5.33 -2.23
C ILE A 18 -8.21 4.84 -2.52
N ALA A 19 -8.90 5.45 -3.48
CA ALA A 19 -10.23 4.99 -3.91
C ALA A 19 -10.18 3.52 -4.37
N ARG A 20 -9.18 3.18 -5.18
CA ARG A 20 -8.94 1.81 -5.63
C ARG A 20 -8.62 0.86 -4.49
N TYR A 21 -7.82 1.30 -3.51
CA TYR A 21 -7.52 0.50 -2.32
C TYR A 21 -8.79 0.17 -1.52
N VAL A 22 -9.65 1.17 -1.29
CA VAL A 22 -10.92 0.97 -0.58
C VAL A 22 -11.83 0.00 -1.33
N GLU A 23 -11.95 0.16 -2.65
CA GLU A 23 -12.76 -0.74 -3.49
C GLU A 23 -12.25 -2.19 -3.42
N LEU A 24 -10.95 -2.40 -3.63
CA LEU A 24 -10.30 -3.71 -3.53
C LEU A 24 -10.46 -4.35 -2.15
N TRP A 25 -10.40 -3.53 -1.09
CA TRP A 25 -10.57 -3.99 0.29
C TRP A 25 -11.99 -4.49 0.56
N VAL A 26 -13.01 -3.76 0.08
CA VAL A 26 -14.42 -4.16 0.22
C VAL A 26 -14.69 -5.45 -0.55
N GLU A 27 -14.15 -5.58 -1.77
CA GLU A 27 -14.29 -6.79 -2.57
C GLU A 27 -13.57 -7.98 -1.91
N TRP A 28 -12.38 -7.76 -1.37
CA TRP A 28 -11.62 -8.77 -0.63
C TRP A 28 -12.38 -9.27 0.60
N GLN A 29 -12.92 -8.36 1.42
CA GLN A 29 -13.75 -8.71 2.59
C GLN A 29 -14.98 -9.53 2.18
N THR A 30 -15.63 -9.16 1.09
CA THR A 30 -16.81 -9.87 0.58
C THR A 30 -16.45 -11.29 0.13
N ALA A 31 -15.37 -11.43 -0.65
CA ALA A 31 -14.88 -12.73 -1.09
C ALA A 31 -14.42 -13.61 0.09
N LEU A 32 -13.78 -13.00 1.09
CA LEU A 32 -13.35 -13.69 2.31
C LEU A 32 -14.54 -14.15 3.15
N ALA A 33 -15.59 -13.33 3.29
CA ALA A 33 -16.81 -13.71 3.99
C ALA A 33 -17.49 -14.92 3.32
N PHE A 34 -17.51 -14.97 1.98
CA PHE A 34 -18.01 -16.11 1.23
C PHE A 34 -17.20 -17.38 1.54
N VAL A 35 -15.87 -17.31 1.46
CA VAL A 35 -14.98 -18.46 1.73
C VAL A 35 -15.12 -18.93 3.18
N ARG A 36 -15.25 -18.02 4.14
CA ARG A 36 -15.48 -18.36 5.56
C ARG A 36 -16.81 -19.08 5.78
N LYS A 37 -17.85 -18.71 5.04
CA LYS A 37 -19.20 -19.29 5.18
C LYS A 37 -19.35 -20.63 4.46
N HIS A 38 -18.77 -20.76 3.27
CA HIS A 38 -18.97 -21.92 2.38
C HIS A 38 -17.80 -22.90 2.35
N GLY A 39 -16.67 -22.54 2.96
CA GLY A 39 -15.42 -23.26 2.86
C GLY A 39 -14.66 -22.94 1.57
N SER A 40 -13.50 -23.56 1.41
CA SER A 40 -12.62 -23.30 0.27
C SER A 40 -12.91 -24.17 -0.95
N THR A 41 -13.60 -25.29 -0.77
CA THR A 41 -13.79 -26.31 -1.80
C THR A 41 -15.22 -26.82 -1.88
N TYR A 42 -15.63 -27.29 -3.06
CA TYR A 42 -16.90 -27.94 -3.30
C TYR A 42 -16.72 -29.27 -4.03
N PRO A 43 -17.56 -30.28 -3.73
CA PRO A 43 -17.49 -31.57 -4.41
C PRO A 43 -17.98 -31.45 -5.85
N ILE A 44 -17.13 -31.84 -6.80
CA ILE A 44 -17.50 -32.01 -8.21
C ILE A 44 -17.98 -33.45 -8.37
N LYS A 45 -19.23 -33.61 -8.79
CA LYS A 45 -19.84 -34.92 -9.04
C LYS A 45 -19.65 -35.30 -10.50
N ASP A 46 -19.38 -36.57 -10.75
CA ASP A 46 -19.37 -37.15 -12.10
C ASP A 46 -20.80 -37.37 -12.61
N GLY A 47 -20.95 -37.76 -13.88
CA GLY A 47 -22.27 -38.02 -14.50
C GLY A 47 -23.12 -39.06 -13.75
N ASN A 48 -22.49 -39.93 -12.96
CA ASN A 48 -23.16 -40.94 -12.12
C ASN A 48 -23.40 -40.47 -10.67
N GLY A 49 -23.25 -39.18 -10.36
CA GLY A 49 -23.53 -38.59 -9.04
C GLY A 49 -22.48 -38.86 -7.95
N LYS A 50 -21.43 -39.64 -8.25
CA LYS A 50 -20.30 -39.89 -7.34
C LYS A 50 -19.35 -38.70 -7.31
N VAL A 51 -18.82 -38.35 -6.13
CA VAL A 51 -17.80 -37.30 -6.00
C VAL A 51 -16.54 -37.75 -6.76
N LYS A 52 -16.18 -36.99 -7.79
CA LYS A 52 -15.03 -37.23 -8.67
C LYS A 52 -13.78 -36.51 -8.17
N SER A 53 -13.95 -35.26 -7.76
CA SER A 53 -12.87 -34.41 -7.29
C SER A 53 -13.42 -33.27 -6.43
N LEU A 54 -12.53 -32.58 -5.73
CA LEU A 54 -12.85 -31.34 -5.03
C LEU A 54 -12.41 -30.16 -5.91
N GLY A 55 -13.36 -29.31 -6.29
CA GLY A 55 -13.08 -28.03 -6.93
C GLY A 55 -12.83 -26.95 -5.89
N GLN A 56 -11.97 -25.99 -6.18
CA GLN A 56 -11.82 -24.80 -5.35
C GLN A 56 -12.84 -23.74 -5.79
N PHE A 57 -13.46 -23.05 -4.83
CA PHE A 57 -14.30 -21.91 -5.15
C PHE A 57 -13.47 -20.80 -5.83
N PRO A 58 -13.97 -20.16 -6.90
CA PRO A 58 -13.26 -19.08 -7.56
C PRO A 58 -12.96 -17.91 -6.61
N GLN A 59 -13.82 -17.71 -5.59
CA GLN A 59 -13.64 -16.70 -4.54
C GLN A 59 -12.33 -16.87 -3.77
N VAL A 60 -11.83 -18.10 -3.59
CA VAL A 60 -10.54 -18.34 -2.93
C VAL A 60 -9.40 -17.76 -3.79
N ALA A 61 -9.44 -17.99 -5.11
CA ALA A 61 -8.46 -17.42 -6.03
C ALA A 61 -8.56 -15.87 -6.06
N SER A 62 -9.78 -15.32 -6.00
CA SER A 62 -9.98 -13.87 -5.91
C SER A 62 -9.39 -13.30 -4.61
N VAL A 63 -9.60 -13.94 -3.46
CA VAL A 63 -9.01 -13.52 -2.18
C VAL A 63 -7.48 -13.44 -2.29
N HIS A 64 -6.82 -14.47 -2.82
CA HIS A 64 -5.36 -14.45 -2.99
C HIS A 64 -4.87 -13.34 -3.92
N LYS A 65 -5.56 -13.13 -5.05
CA LYS A 65 -5.22 -12.07 -6.02
C LYS A 65 -5.38 -10.68 -5.41
N LEU A 66 -6.49 -10.45 -4.73
CA LEU A 66 -6.80 -9.18 -4.08
C LEU A 66 -5.84 -8.89 -2.92
N SER A 67 -5.48 -9.89 -2.11
CA SER A 67 -4.44 -9.73 -1.08
C SER A 67 -3.10 -9.27 -1.66
N LEU A 68 -2.67 -9.86 -2.78
CA LEU A 68 -1.43 -9.44 -3.44
C LEU A 68 -1.52 -8.01 -3.99
N ALA A 69 -2.66 -7.63 -4.56
CA ALA A 69 -2.90 -6.27 -5.06
C ALA A 69 -2.89 -5.25 -3.92
N LEU A 70 -3.55 -5.56 -2.80
CA LEU A 70 -3.56 -4.71 -1.59
C LEU A 70 -2.15 -4.53 -1.03
N SER A 71 -1.37 -5.60 -0.87
CA SER A 71 0.01 -5.49 -0.36
C SER A 71 0.94 -4.68 -1.27
N ARG A 72 0.71 -4.67 -2.58
CA ARG A 72 1.45 -3.81 -3.52
C ARG A 72 1.09 -2.34 -3.33
N LEU A 73 -0.20 -2.05 -3.18
CA LEU A 73 -0.67 -0.69 -2.89
C LEU A 73 -0.12 -0.19 -1.54
N GLU A 74 -0.13 -1.03 -0.49
CA GLU A 74 0.46 -0.70 0.82
C GLU A 74 1.96 -0.39 0.73
N ALA A 75 2.69 -1.10 -0.14
CA ALA A 75 4.09 -0.82 -0.40
C ALA A 75 4.31 0.53 -1.11
N GLU A 76 3.46 0.87 -2.09
CA GLU A 76 3.51 2.13 -2.83
C GLU A 76 3.15 3.35 -1.94
N PHE A 77 2.22 3.19 -1.00
CA PHE A 77 1.89 4.24 -0.02
C PHE A 77 2.99 4.48 1.04
N GLY A 78 4.10 3.72 1.00
CA GLY A 78 5.19 3.88 1.94
C GLY A 78 4.87 3.41 3.37
N LEU A 79 3.83 2.58 3.53
CA LEU A 79 3.49 1.91 4.80
C LEU A 79 4.44 0.75 5.13
N THR A 80 5.37 0.44 4.22
CA THR A 80 6.40 -0.60 4.43
C THR A 80 7.71 0.00 4.98
N PRO A 81 8.42 -0.69 5.89
CA PRO A 81 9.69 -0.22 6.46
C PRO A 81 10.75 0.14 5.41
N SER A 82 10.76 -0.56 4.27
CA SER A 82 11.72 -0.36 3.18
C SER A 82 11.54 0.98 2.45
N ALA A 83 10.34 1.55 2.43
CA ALA A 83 10.09 2.85 1.80
C ALA A 83 10.67 4.02 2.64
N ARG A 84 10.66 3.89 3.97
CA ARG A 84 11.24 4.89 4.89
C ARG A 84 12.76 5.02 4.74
N SER A 85 13.45 3.94 4.39
CA SER A 85 14.92 3.95 4.24
C SER A 85 15.41 4.74 3.03
N ARG A 86 14.52 5.09 2.08
CA ARG A 86 14.90 5.81 0.85
C ARG A 86 14.89 7.34 1.01
N ILE A 87 14.47 7.84 2.18
CA ILE A 87 14.64 9.25 2.54
C ILE A 87 16.11 9.44 2.94
N ASN A 88 16.99 9.54 1.94
CA ASN A 88 18.30 10.15 2.13
C ASN A 88 18.04 11.62 2.40
N VAL A 89 17.95 11.99 3.68
CA VAL A 89 18.08 13.38 4.10
C VAL A 89 19.49 13.78 3.69
N THR A 90 19.60 14.45 2.55
CA THR A 90 20.79 15.26 2.25
C THR A 90 20.78 16.34 3.32
N LEU A 91 21.46 16.07 4.44
CA LEU A 91 21.76 17.08 5.42
C LEU A 91 22.57 18.12 4.64
N ARG A 92 21.92 19.22 4.27
CA ARG A 92 22.64 20.39 3.75
C ARG A 92 23.75 20.67 4.78
N PRO A 93 25.02 20.79 4.35
CA PRO A 93 26.09 21.16 5.25
C PRO A 93 25.65 22.39 6.02
N LYS A 94 25.77 22.33 7.34
CA LYS A 94 25.50 23.46 8.22
C LYS A 94 26.42 24.58 7.75
N GLU A 95 25.88 25.61 7.10
CA GLU A 95 26.62 26.83 6.83
C GLU A 95 27.14 27.32 8.18
N GLU A 96 28.45 27.20 8.37
CA GLU A 96 29.14 27.76 9.51
C GLU A 96 28.82 29.25 9.52
N LEU A 97 28.10 29.68 10.55
CA LEU A 97 27.83 31.08 10.84
C LEU A 97 29.19 31.75 11.01
N SER A 98 29.69 32.36 9.94
CA SER A 98 30.94 33.10 9.94
C SER A 98 30.80 34.24 10.93
N ASP A 99 31.54 34.13 12.03
CA ASP A 99 31.70 35.14 13.08
C ASP A 99 31.91 36.54 12.45
N PRO A 100 31.03 37.53 12.70
CA PRO A 100 31.18 38.86 12.12
C PRO A 100 32.36 39.57 12.80
N LYS A 101 33.53 39.48 12.18
CA LYS A 101 34.69 40.31 12.51
C LYS A 101 34.31 41.79 12.49
N GLY A 102 34.57 42.46 13.62
CA GLY A 102 35.14 43.81 13.66
C GLY A 102 34.21 44.96 13.34
N TYR A 103 33.43 45.40 14.33
CA TYR A 103 32.89 46.76 14.39
C TYR A 103 33.00 47.35 15.79
N PHE A 104 34.22 47.65 16.23
CA PHE A 104 34.48 48.77 17.14
C PHE A 104 35.81 49.39 16.75
N ALA A 105 35.74 50.28 15.75
CA ALA A 105 36.78 51.25 15.46
C ALA A 105 36.43 52.56 16.19
N ALA A 106 37.46 53.17 16.74
CA ALA A 106 37.60 54.60 17.06
C ALA A 106 36.74 55.19 18.20
N GLY A 107 37.44 55.77 19.18
CA GLY A 107 36.94 56.57 20.28
C GLY A 107 38.00 56.74 21.34
#